data_AF-W7XHS5-F1
#
_entry.id   AF-W7XHS5-F1
#
_cell.length_a   1.000
_cell.length_b   1.000
_cell.length_c   1.000
_cell.angle_alpha   90.00
_cell.angle_beta   90.00
_cell.angle_gamma   90.00
#
_symmetry.space_group_name_H-M   'P 1'
#
loop_
_entity.id
_entity.type
_entity.pdbx_description
1 polymer ?
#
loop_
_entity_poly.entity_id
_entity_poly.type
_entity_poly.pdbx_seq_one_letter_code
_entity_poly.pdbx_strand_id
1 'polypeptide(L)' 'LNQIGDDGTQGLGSALAKCINLSNLTLDLRGNYIGDEGTSGLGFALAKCINLSNLTLDL' A
#
# COMPACT_ATOMS: atom_id res chain seq x y z
N LEU A 1 -12.45 10.37 9.42
CA LEU A 1 -12.05 8.94 9.53
C LEU A 1 -12.45 8.28 8.22
N ASN A 2 -11.47 7.95 7.39
CA ASN A 2 -11.70 7.00 6.30
C ASN A 2 -11.55 5.61 6.92
N GLN A 3 -12.43 4.68 6.55
CA GLN A 3 -12.47 3.34 7.16
C GLN A 3 -11.81 2.34 6.22
N ILE A 4 -10.61 2.63 5.73
CA ILE A 4 -9.83 1.59 5.04
C ILE A 4 -9.34 0.62 6.12
N GLY A 5 -9.98 -0.55 6.16
CA GLY A 5 -9.60 -1.70 6.98
C GLY A 5 -8.58 -2.60 6.29
N ASP A 6 -8.33 -3.77 6.88
CA ASP A 6 -7.45 -4.78 6.31
C ASP A 6 -7.88 -5.18 4.89
N ASP A 7 -9.18 -5.41 4.66
CA ASP A 7 -9.71 -5.77 3.34
C ASP A 7 -9.48 -4.69 2.28
N GLY A 8 -9.68 -3.43 2.65
CA GLY A 8 -9.43 -2.29 1.75
C GLY A 8 -7.95 -2.18 1.40
N THR A 9 -7.09 -2.41 2.39
CA THR A 9 -5.63 -2.39 2.22
C THR A 9 -5.13 -3.58 1.39
N GLN A 10 -5.74 -4.77 1.55
CA GLN A 10 -5.47 -5.94 0.70
C GLN A 10 -5.87 -5.70 -0.76
N GLY A 11 -7.01 -5.05 -1.00
CA GLY A 11 -7.44 -4.65 -2.34
C GLY A 11 -6.46 -3.66 -2.98
N LEU A 12 -6.03 -2.64 -2.21
CA LEU A 12 -5.00 -1.70 -2.63
C LEU A 12 -3.67 -2.40 -2.94
N GLY A 13 -3.21 -3.28 -2.05
CA GLY A 13 -2.00 -4.07 -2.26
C GLY A 13 -2.06 -4.94 -3.52
N SER A 14 -3.19 -5.59 -3.77
CA SER A 14 -3.41 -6.40 -4.97
C SER A 14 -3.31 -5.58 -6.27
N ALA A 15 -3.73 -4.32 -6.24
CA ALA A 15 -3.58 -3.39 -7.36
C ALA A 15 -2.12 -2.93 -7.51
N LEU A 16 -1.48 -2.49 -6.42
CA LEU A 16 -0.08 -2.04 -6.41
C LEU A 16 0.88 -3.12 -6.88
N ALA A 17 0.64 -4.39 -6.53
CA ALA A 17 1.43 -5.53 -6.98
C ALA A 17 1.51 -5.69 -8.51
N LYS A 18 0.56 -5.10 -9.26
CA LYS A 18 0.54 -5.10 -10.73
C LYS A 18 1.30 -3.92 -11.33
N CYS A 19 1.64 -2.91 -10.53
CA CYS A 19 2.30 -1.69 -10.94
C CYS A 19 3.83 -1.85 -10.98
N ILE A 20 4.33 -2.88 -11.67
CA ILE A 20 5.76 -3.23 -11.70
C ILE A 20 6.67 -2.14 -12.28
N ASN A 21 6.11 -1.24 -13.10
CA ASN A 21 6.82 -0.12 -13.72
C ASN A 21 6.66 1.20 -12.95
N LEU A 22 6.02 1.18 -11.78
CA LEU A 22 5.85 2.36 -10.96
C LEU A 22 7.19 2.77 -10.37
N SER A 23 7.63 4.00 -10.65
CA SER A 23 8.89 4.55 -10.16
C SER A 23 8.73 5.47 -8.96
N ASN A 24 7.53 6.05 -8.79
CA ASN A 24 7.21 7.01 -7.74
C ASN A 24 5.84 6.67 -7.16
N LEU A 25 5.75 6.58 -5.83
CA LEU A 25 4.50 6.37 -5.11
C LEU A 25 4.44 7.28 -3.89
N THR A 26 3.34 8.00 -3.77
CA THR A 26 2.95 8.70 -2.55
C THR A 26 1.61 8.14 -2.10
N LEU A 27 1.55 7.64 -0.87
CA LEU A 27 0.37 7.03 -0.30
C LEU A 27 0.13 7.59 1.11
N ASP A 28 -1.00 8.27 1.28
CA ASP A 28 -1.44 8.82 2.56
C ASP A 28 -2.59 7.98 3.11
N LEU A 29 -2.29 7.24 4.16
CA LEU A 29 -3.21 6.37 4.88
C LEU A 29 -3.53 6.90 6.29
N ARG A 30 -3.12 8.13 6.62
CA ARG A 30 -3.35 8.70 7.95
C ARG A 30 -4.83 8.70 8.32
N GLY A 31 -5.10 8.25 9.53
CA GLY A 31 -6.46 8.20 10.07
C GLY A 31 -7.34 7.12 9.45
N ASN A 32 -6.74 6.08 8.83
CA ASN A 32 -7.39 4.80 8.55
C ASN A 32 -7.09 3.78 9.66
N TYR A 33 -7.99 2.82 9.84
CA TYR A 33 -7.79 1.73 10.78
C TYR A 33 -7.30 0.49 10.05
N ILE A 34 -5.98 0.37 9.90
CA ILE A 34 -5.34 -0.76 9.23
C ILE A 34 -4.72 -1.64 10.30
N GLY A 35 -5.09 -2.92 10.31
CA GLY A 35 -4.52 -3.91 11.20
C GLY A 35 -3.21 -4.47 10.67
N ASP A 36 -2.68 -5.45 11.41
CA ASP A 36 -1.40 -6.09 11.08
C ASP A 36 -1.47 -6.85 9.74
N GLU A 37 -2.64 -7.43 9.41
CA GLU A 37 -2.86 -8.14 8.14
C GLU A 37 -2.85 -7.19 6.95
N GLY A 38 -3.58 -6.08 7.02
CA GLY A 38 -3.61 -5.05 5.98
C GLY A 38 -2.23 -4.44 5.76
N THR A 39 -1.52 -4.14 6.85
CA THR A 39 -0.15 -3.60 6.81
C THR A 39 0.83 -4.59 6.17
N SER A 40 0.75 -5.87 6.55
CA SER A 40 1.58 -6.93 5.95
C SER A 40 1.28 -7.12 4.47
N GLY A 41 0.00 -7.12 4.08
CA GLY A 41 -0.43 -7.19 2.70
C GLY A 41 0.08 -6.03 1.85
N LEU A 42 0.03 -4.81 2.38
CA LEU A 42 0.58 -3.62 1.73
C LEU A 42 2.09 -3.73 1.54
N GLY A 43 2.83 -4.17 2.57
CA GLY A 43 4.28 -4.37 2.50
C GLY A 43 4.67 -5.39 1.42
N PHE A 44 3.98 -6.52 1.36
CA PHE A 44 4.20 -7.54 0.32
C PHE A 44 3.93 -7.01 -1.09
N ALA A 45 2.90 -6.17 -1.26
CA ALA A 45 2.59 -5.56 -2.54
C ALA A 45 3.66 -4.55 -2.98
N LEU A 46 4.12 -3.69 -2.06
CA LEU A 46 5.17 -2.71 -2.35
C LEU A 46 6.48 -3.39 -2.76
N ALA A 47 6.80 -4.55 -2.20
CA ALA A 47 7.96 -5.35 -2.59
C ALA A 47 7.90 -5.85 -4.06
N LYS A 48 6.71 -5.89 -4.68
CA LYS A 48 6.55 -6.25 -6.11
C LYS A 48 6.72 -5.08 -7.07
N CYS A 49 6.71 -3.84 -6.56
CA CYS A 49 6.98 -2.65 -7.36
C CYS A 49 8.50 -2.52 -7.62
N ILE A 50 9.06 -3.40 -8.45
CA ILE A 50 10.51 -3.56 -8.63
C ILE A 50 11.25 -2.31 -9.13
N ASN A 51 10.56 -1.40 -9.79
CA ASN A 51 11.14 -0.15 -10.30
C ASN A 51 10.90 1.05 -9.37
N LEU A 52 10.28 0.83 -8.20
CA LEU A 52 9.94 1.90 -7.27
C LEU A 52 11.20 2.47 -6.66
N SER A 53 11.47 3.74 -6.98
CA SER A 53 12.66 4.44 -6.53
C SER A 53 12.33 5.49 -5.46
N ASN A 54 11.14 6.09 -5.54
CA ASN A 54 10.67 7.06 -4.56
C ASN A 54 9.37 6.58 -3.94
N LEU A 55 9.40 6.34 -2.63
CA LEU A 55 8.24 5.99 -1.82
C LEU A 55 8.07 7.03 -0.72
N THR A 56 6.89 7.63 -0.65
CA THR A 56 6.41 8.37 0.52
C THR A 56 5.17 7.67 1.03
N LEU A 57 5.22 7.26 2.30
CA LEU A 57 4.14 6.54 2.96
C LEU A 57 3.85 7.24 4.28
N ASP A 58 2.68 7.86 4.38
CA ASP A 58 2.15 8.43 5.61
C ASP A 58 1.09 7.46 6.16
N LEU A 59 1.32 6.93 7.37
CA LEU A 59 0.43 5.98 8.05
C LEU A 59 -0.34 6.62 9.20
#